data_AF-A0A699L943-F1
#
_entry.id   AF-A0A699L943-F1
#
_cell.length_a   1.000
_cell.length_b   1.000
_cell.length_c   1.000
_cell.angle_alpha   90.00
_cell.angle_beta   90.00
_cell.angle_gamma   90.00
#
_symmetry.space_group_name_H-M   'P 1'
#
loop_
_entity.id
_entity.type
_entity.pdbx_description
1 polymer ?
#
loop_
_entity_poly.entity_id
_entity_poly.type
_entity_poly.pdbx_seq_one_letter_code
_entity_poly.pdbx_strand_id
1 'polypeptide(L)'
;MDPGTRLTKITEGTMVNPTEYRSLIGCLRYLLHTRPDLSYSVGLLSRFMHEPREQHMKAIRQVLRYVKGTKDHGITYKHNGGNKIHGYSDSSYGVNTQEGKGTTSIIFYYGESPISWST
;
A
#
# COMPACT_ATOMS: atom_id res chain seq x y z
N MET A 1 9.63 -12.75 -0.34
CA MET A 1 8.33 -13.31 0.05
C MET A 1 7.72 -13.82 -1.22
N ASP A 2 7.17 -15.01 -1.20
CA ASP A 2 6.49 -15.55 -2.37
C ASP A 2 5.23 -14.72 -2.67
N PRO A 3 4.86 -14.55 -3.95
CA PRO A 3 3.60 -13.93 -4.32
C PRO A 3 2.45 -14.56 -3.55
N GLY A 4 1.58 -13.74 -2.93
CA GLY A 4 0.45 -14.23 -2.14
C GLY A 4 0.71 -14.51 -0.66
N THR A 5 1.90 -14.18 -0.13
CA THR A 5 2.17 -14.30 1.32
C THR A 5 1.19 -13.44 2.13
N ARG A 6 0.36 -14.07 2.97
CA ARG A 6 -0.62 -13.38 3.82
C ARG A 6 0.02 -12.89 5.13
N LEU A 7 -0.06 -11.59 5.39
CA LEU A 7 0.36 -11.02 6.67
C LEU A 7 -0.77 -11.19 7.70
N THR A 8 -0.43 -11.71 8.87
CA THR A 8 -1.35 -11.98 9.97
C THR A 8 -0.79 -11.35 11.25
N LYS A 9 -1.65 -10.95 12.20
CA LYS A 9 -1.22 -10.63 13.57
C LYS A 9 -0.84 -11.97 14.20
N ILE A 10 0.40 -12.40 14.02
CA ILE A 10 0.94 -13.58 14.67
C ILE A 10 1.42 -13.13 16.06
N THR A 11 1.02 -13.85 17.10
CA THR A 11 1.45 -13.58 18.49
C THR A 11 2.86 -14.14 18.78
N GLU A 12 3.41 -14.91 17.86
CA GLU A 12 4.74 -15.51 17.87
C GLU A 12 5.75 -14.75 16.98
N GLY A 13 7.04 -14.83 17.33
CA GLY A 13 8.14 -14.19 16.60
C GLY A 13 8.64 -12.88 17.23
N THR A 14 9.87 -12.50 16.87
CA THR A 14 10.60 -11.38 17.49
C THR A 14 9.95 -10.04 17.15
N MET A 15 9.69 -9.25 18.19
CA MET A 15 9.28 -7.85 18.05
C MET A 15 10.42 -7.02 17.46
N VAL A 16 10.06 -6.06 16.61
CA VAL A 16 11.02 -5.06 16.09
C VAL A 16 10.74 -3.70 16.72
N ASN A 17 11.69 -2.78 16.58
CA ASN A 17 11.54 -1.42 17.09
C ASN A 17 10.29 -0.73 16.49
N PRO A 18 9.26 -0.41 17.28
CA PRO A 18 8.03 0.19 16.75
C PRO A 18 8.25 1.60 16.19
N THR A 19 9.19 2.37 16.75
CA THR A 19 9.50 3.73 16.29
C THR A 19 10.10 3.71 14.90
N GLU A 20 11.07 2.81 14.65
CA GLU A 20 11.66 2.63 13.33
C GLU A 20 10.61 2.18 12.31
N TYR A 21 9.78 1.20 12.68
CA TYR A 21 8.72 0.69 11.82
C TYR A 21 7.73 1.80 11.41
N ARG A 22 7.27 2.60 12.38
CA ARG A 22 6.34 3.73 12.13
C ARG A 22 6.98 4.80 11.26
N SER A 23 8.25 5.10 11.46
CA SER A 23 9.00 6.05 10.62
C SER A 23 9.01 5.61 9.15
N LEU A 24 9.32 4.33 8.89
CA LEU A 24 9.31 3.77 7.54
C LEU A 24 7.91 3.81 6.91
N ILE A 25 6.86 3.48 7.67
CA ILE A 25 5.48 3.59 7.18
C ILE A 25 5.12 5.05 6.86
N GLY A 26 5.55 6.01 7.67
CA GLY A 26 5.37 7.44 7.41
C GLY A 26 5.97 7.86 6.06
N CYS A 27 7.23 7.48 5.83
CA CYS A 27 7.91 7.75 4.55
C CYS A 27 7.18 7.09 3.36
N LEU A 28 6.74 5.84 3.51
CA LEU A 28 5.98 5.14 2.47
C LEU A 28 4.61 5.77 2.22
N ARG A 29 3.93 6.27 3.26
CA ARG A 29 2.66 7.00 3.14
C ARG A 29 2.82 8.27 2.32
N TYR A 30 3.94 8.97 2.45
CA TYR A 30 4.21 10.16 1.62
C TYR A 30 4.26 9.81 0.12
N LEU A 31 4.86 8.67 -0.24
CA LEU A 31 4.88 8.20 -1.63
C LEU A 31 3.48 7.86 -2.18
N LEU A 32 2.50 7.58 -1.31
CA LEU A 32 1.12 7.31 -1.75
C LEU A 32 0.44 8.49 -2.43
N HIS A 33 1.01 9.70 -2.43
CA HIS A 33 0.49 10.82 -3.21
C HIS A 33 0.85 10.75 -4.70
N THR A 34 1.88 9.99 -5.06
CA THR A 34 2.36 9.85 -6.45
C THR A 34 2.41 8.41 -6.94
N ARG A 35 2.18 7.43 -6.04
CA ARG A 35 2.30 6.00 -6.29
C ARG A 35 1.07 5.21 -5.81
N PRO A 36 -0.03 5.18 -6.59
CA PRO A 36 -1.25 4.45 -6.24
C PRO A 36 -1.03 2.95 -6.07
N ASP A 37 -0.07 2.40 -6.82
CA ASP A 37 0.32 0.98 -6.79
C ASP A 37 0.80 0.51 -5.39
N LEU A 38 1.25 1.42 -4.53
CA LEU A 38 1.70 1.11 -3.17
C LEU A 38 0.57 1.08 -2.14
N SER A 39 -0.61 1.62 -2.46
CA SER A 39 -1.67 1.95 -1.49
C SER A 39 -2.08 0.75 -0.64
N TYR A 40 -2.41 -0.38 -1.29
CA TYR A 40 -2.79 -1.60 -0.59
C TYR A 40 -1.69 -2.13 0.35
N SER A 41 -0.46 -2.24 -0.15
CA SER A 41 0.66 -2.80 0.61
C SER A 41 0.98 -1.95 1.85
N VAL A 42 1.03 -0.63 1.69
CA VAL A 42 1.30 0.30 2.80
C VAL A 42 0.13 0.36 3.78
N GLY A 43 -1.11 0.30 3.29
CA GLY A 43 -2.32 0.23 4.11
C GLY A 43 -2.38 -1.03 4.95
N LEU A 44 -2.03 -2.20 4.39
CA LEU A 44 -1.95 -3.46 5.13
C LEU A 44 -0.86 -3.41 6.20
N LEU A 45 0.35 -2.95 5.86
CA LEU A 45 1.47 -2.87 6.80
C LEU A 45 1.21 -1.89 7.95
N SER A 46 0.48 -0.81 7.67
CA SER A 46 0.06 0.16 8.68
C SER A 46 -0.70 -0.46 9.86
N ARG A 47 -1.40 -1.59 9.66
CA ARG A 47 -2.18 -2.26 10.71
C ARG A 47 -1.32 -2.85 11.83
N PHE A 48 -0.01 -3.05 11.58
CA PHE A 48 0.92 -3.67 12.52
C PHE A 48 1.81 -2.66 13.25
N MET A 49 1.52 -1.35 13.16
CA MET A 49 2.35 -0.30 13.77
C MET A 49 2.38 -0.32 15.31
N HIS A 50 1.42 -0.95 15.98
CA HIS A 50 1.40 -1.09 17.44
C HIS A 50 2.45 -2.10 17.91
N GLU A 51 2.41 -3.31 17.34
CA GLU A 51 3.27 -4.44 17.68
C GLU A 51 3.88 -5.05 16.40
N PRO A 52 4.86 -4.37 15.79
CA PRO A 52 5.51 -4.88 14.60
C PRO A 52 6.47 -6.03 14.95
N ARG A 53 6.64 -6.96 14.01
CA ARG A 53 7.47 -8.15 14.14
C ARG A 53 8.36 -8.31 12.93
N GLU A 54 9.35 -9.19 13.01
CA GLU A 54 10.32 -9.45 11.93
C GLU A 54 9.67 -9.71 10.56
N GLN A 55 8.57 -10.48 10.52
CA GLN A 55 7.83 -10.70 9.28
C GLN A 55 7.25 -9.42 8.66
N HIS A 56 6.76 -8.49 9.50
CA HIS A 56 6.23 -7.20 9.07
C HIS A 56 7.38 -6.31 8.55
N MET A 57 8.53 -6.34 9.22
CA MET A 57 9.73 -5.62 8.79
C MET A 57 10.28 -6.17 7.46
N LYS A 58 10.29 -7.50 7.30
CA LYS A 58 10.66 -8.16 6.04
C LYS A 58 9.77 -7.73 4.87
N ALA A 59 8.47 -7.55 5.12
CA ALA A 59 7.52 -7.04 4.14
C ALA A 59 7.77 -5.56 3.81
N ILE A 60 8.04 -4.69 4.80
CA ILE A 60 8.48 -3.29 4.53
C ILE A 60 9.73 -3.28 3.65
N ARG A 61 10.74 -4.10 3.97
CA ARG A 61 11.97 -4.18 3.16
C ARG A 61 11.70 -4.61 1.72
N GLN A 62 10.68 -5.42 1.48
CA GLN A 62 10.26 -5.77 0.11
C GLN A 62 9.63 -4.60 -0.61
N VAL A 63 8.74 -3.84 0.04
CA VAL A 63 8.18 -2.61 -0.52
C VAL A 63 9.30 -1.62 -0.87
N LEU A 64 10.28 -1.43 0.02
CA LEU A 64 11.43 -0.56 -0.24
C LEU A 64 12.29 -1.03 -1.42
N ARG A 65 12.51 -2.35 -1.57
CA ARG A 65 13.19 -2.91 -2.76
C ARG A 65 12.41 -2.64 -4.05
N TYR A 66 11.09 -2.78 -4.00
CA TYR A 66 10.23 -2.48 -5.14
C TYR A 66 10.27 -0.99 -5.51
N VAL A 67 10.18 -0.08 -4.52
CA VAL A 67 10.33 1.37 -4.73
C VAL A 67 11.70 1.69 -5.34
N LYS A 68 12.78 1.10 -4.82
CA LYS A 68 14.13 1.29 -5.36
C LYS A 68 14.23 0.86 -6.83
N GLY A 69 13.62 -0.27 -7.19
CA GLY A 69 13.61 -0.78 -8.57
C GLY A 69 12.67 -0.03 -9.51
N THR A 70 11.72 0.74 -8.97
CA THR A 70 10.70 1.50 -9.74
C THR A 70 10.78 2.99 -9.44
N LYS A 71 11.98 3.51 -9.15
CA LYS A 71 12.20 4.92 -8.80
C LYS A 71 11.76 5.89 -9.91
N ASP A 72 11.80 5.43 -11.15
CA ASP A 72 11.47 6.22 -12.35
C ASP A 72 9.98 6.09 -12.73
N HIS A 73 9.19 5.32 -11.97
CA HIS A 73 7.76 5.21 -12.16
C HIS A 73 7.03 6.34 -11.42
N GLY A 74 6.09 6.97 -12.11
CA GLY A 74 5.22 8.00 -11.55
C GLY A 74 4.00 8.25 -12.43
N ILE A 75 3.19 9.22 -12.03
CA ILE A 75 1.99 9.62 -12.79
C ILE A 75 2.39 10.66 -13.82
N THR A 76 1.99 10.45 -15.07
CA THR A 76 2.17 11.41 -16.17
C THR A 76 0.81 11.96 -16.58
N TYR A 77 0.71 13.29 -16.68
CA TYR A 77 -0.47 13.98 -17.19
C TYR A 77 -0.21 14.47 -18.61
N LYS A 78 -1.01 14.00 -19.58
CA LYS A 78 -0.89 14.42 -20.99
C LYS A 78 -1.73 15.67 -21.24
N HIS A 79 -1.17 16.64 -21.96
CA HIS A 79 -1.85 17.90 -22.34
C HIS A 79 -3.20 17.68 -23.06
N ASN A 80 -3.36 16.56 -23.80
CA ASN A 80 -4.60 16.17 -24.48
C ASN A 80 -5.14 14.80 -24.01
N GLY A 81 -4.91 14.43 -22.74
CA GLY A 81 -5.30 13.12 -22.19
C GLY A 81 -6.80 12.92 -21.95
N GLY A 82 -7.65 13.84 -22.38
CA GLY A 82 -9.07 13.91 -22.04
C GLY A 82 -9.38 14.91 -20.93
N ASN A 83 -10.66 15.26 -20.79
CA ASN A 83 -11.15 16.29 -19.86
C ASN A 83 -12.28 15.78 -18.95
N LYS A 84 -12.43 14.46 -18.84
CA LYS A 84 -13.48 13.82 -18.05
C LYS A 84 -12.89 13.20 -16.80
N ILE A 85 -13.60 13.41 -15.69
CA ILE A 85 -13.36 12.67 -14.45
C ILE A 85 -14.18 11.38 -14.51
N HIS A 86 -13.54 10.26 -14.20
CA HIS A 86 -14.23 8.99 -14.03
C HIS A 86 -13.57 8.21 -12.89
N GLY A 87 -14.31 7.29 -12.29
CA GLY A 87 -13.85 6.54 -11.13
C GLY A 87 -14.15 5.06 -11.25
N TYR A 88 -13.28 4.26 -10.63
CA TYR A 88 -13.47 2.84 -10.46
C TYR A 88 -13.51 2.52 -8.97
N SER A 89 -14.32 1.53 -8.61
CA SER A 89 -14.33 0.96 -7.28
C SER A 89 -14.21 -0.54 -7.40
N ASP A 90 -13.37 -1.11 -6.53
CA ASP A 90 -13.24 -2.55 -6.37
C ASP A 90 -13.37 -2.90 -4.88
N SER A 91 -14.00 -4.02 -4.60
CA SER A 91 -14.18 -4.50 -3.24
C SER A 91 -13.83 -5.97 -3.16
N SER A 92 -13.05 -6.32 -2.14
CA SER A 92 -12.59 -7.69 -1.92
C SER A 92 -13.10 -8.19 -0.57
N TYR A 93 -13.66 -9.40 -0.56
CA TYR A 93 -14.12 -10.08 0.64
C TYR A 93 -13.07 -11.10 1.12
N GLY A 94 -12.90 -11.26 2.44
CA GLY A 94 -12.03 -12.28 3.02
C GLY A 94 -10.53 -12.04 2.90
N VAL A 95 -10.09 -10.90 2.34
CA VAL A 95 -8.67 -10.53 2.25
C VAL A 95 -8.07 -10.25 3.63
N ASN A 96 -8.87 -9.71 4.56
CA ASN A 96 -8.49 -9.63 5.97
C ASN A 96 -8.98 -10.88 6.72
N THR A 97 -8.22 -11.97 6.59
CA THR A 97 -8.56 -13.27 7.20
C THR A 97 -8.75 -13.23 8.72
N GLN A 98 -8.24 -12.21 9.42
CA GLN A 98 -8.33 -12.15 10.89
C GLN A 98 -9.54 -11.37 11.41
N GLU A 99 -10.06 -10.39 10.67
CA GLU A 99 -11.19 -9.57 11.14
C GLU A 99 -12.47 -9.79 10.32
N GLY A 100 -12.43 -10.63 9.27
CA GLY A 100 -13.57 -10.85 8.37
C GLY A 100 -14.00 -9.61 7.58
N LYS A 101 -13.22 -8.52 7.66
CA LYS A 101 -13.50 -7.25 6.99
C LYS A 101 -13.05 -7.29 5.53
N GLY A 102 -13.92 -6.83 4.65
CA GLY A 102 -13.55 -6.56 3.27
C GLY A 102 -12.59 -5.37 3.16
N THR A 103 -11.87 -5.28 2.04
CA THR A 103 -11.11 -4.08 1.68
C THR A 103 -11.75 -3.48 0.44
N THR A 104 -12.10 -2.19 0.51
CA THR A 104 -12.68 -1.45 -0.62
C THR A 104 -11.65 -0.46 -1.10
N SER A 105 -11.36 -0.49 -2.40
CA SER A 105 -10.51 0.48 -3.05
C SER A 105 -11.31 1.33 -4.02
N ILE A 106 -10.92 2.59 -4.12
CA ILE A 106 -11.45 3.54 -5.09
C ILE A 106 -10.29 4.25 -5.78
N ILE A 107 -10.47 4.58 -7.04
CA ILE A 107 -9.51 5.39 -7.80
C ILE A 107 -10.25 6.27 -8.80
N PHE A 108 -9.91 7.56 -8.80
CA PHE A 108 -10.42 8.56 -9.74
C PHE A 108 -9.33 8.94 -10.73
N TYR A 109 -9.74 9.07 -11.98
CA TYR A 109 -8.92 9.47 -13.11
C TYR A 109 -9.42 10.80 -13.67
N TYR A 110 -8.49 11.64 -14.11
CA TYR A 110 -8.75 12.75 -15.01
C TYR A 110 -8.11 12.43 -16.35
N GLY A 111 -8.94 12.24 -17.38
CA GLY A 111 -8.45 11.66 -18.62
C GLY A 111 -7.87 10.27 -18.37
N GLU A 112 -6.68 9.99 -18.88
CA GLU A 112 -5.99 8.70 -18.68
C GLU A 112 -5.19 8.59 -17.37
N SER A 113 -5.13 9.65 -16.56
CA SER A 113 -4.19 9.76 -15.42
C SER A 113 -4.91 9.72 -14.07
N PRO A 114 -4.44 8.91 -13.09
CA PRO A 114 -5.04 8.86 -11.77
C PRO A 114 -4.77 10.16 -11.00
N ILE A 115 -5.78 10.67 -10.31
CA ILE A 115 -5.74 11.93 -9.55
C ILE A 115 -6.02 11.76 -8.06
N SER A 116 -6.74 10.70 -7.67
CA SER A 116 -7.07 10.42 -6.27
C SER A 116 -7.40 8.94 -6.08
N TRP A 117 -7.03 8.37 -4.94
CA TRP A 117 -7.29 6.97 -4.62
C TRP A 117 -7.36 6.75 -3.10
N SER A 118 -8.03 5.67 -2.70
CA SER A 118 -8.10 5.21 -1.32
C SER A 118 -8.26 3.69 -1.29
N THR A 119 -7.76 3.04 -0.23
CA THR A 119 -7.79 1.57 -0.04
C THR A 119 -7.93 1.22 1.43
#